data_AF-A0A937GT81-F1
#
_entry.id   AF-A0A937GT81-F1
#
_cell.length_a   1.000
_cell.length_b   1.000
_cell.length_c   1.000
_cell.angle_alpha   90.00
_cell.angle_beta   90.00
_cell.angle_gamma   90.00
#
_symmetry.space_group_name_H-M   'P 1'
#
loop_
_entity.id
_entity.type
_entity.pdbx_description
1 polymer ?
#
loop_
_entity_poly.entity_id
_entity_poly.type
_entity_poly.pdbx_seq_one_letter_code
_entity_poly.pdbx_strand_id
1 'polypeptide(L)'
;KILLQKDRKQEILKSLIKKNEHFHLSQKQIDLINNLSEEAGIFYLYGKEDNLIYTGQSKNIKTTLSKKFASQSKKDVSLQKKTKNIIEQLISNELYRNIKFLYETEGRFKTKELKKNTSEKQEDLLLEKHKAFLLIEKDNSSSQKYVYFIENKELKYFGLCKLNYQISKIEILKKNLIKIEQYLAVYGQLIEQKFKENPEKYEIQLLED
;
A
#
# COMPACT_ATOMS: atom_id res chain seq x y z
N LYS A 1 -5.82 21.90 -24.53
CA LYS A 1 -6.12 20.51 -24.97
C LYS A 1 -6.51 19.58 -23.79
N ILE A 2 -7.13 20.12 -22.73
CA ILE A 2 -7.49 19.40 -21.49
C ILE A 2 -8.94 18.84 -21.55
N LEU A 3 -9.80 19.47 -22.36
CA LEU A 3 -11.19 19.04 -22.55
C LEU A 3 -11.30 17.62 -23.14
N LEU A 4 -10.52 17.31 -24.18
CA LEU A 4 -10.57 16.00 -24.87
C LEU A 4 -10.24 14.78 -23.98
N GLN A 5 -9.36 14.94 -22.98
CA GLN A 5 -9.03 13.82 -22.09
C GLN A 5 -10.13 13.57 -21.06
N LYS A 6 -10.81 14.62 -20.60
CA LYS A 6 -11.97 14.52 -19.72
C LYS A 6 -13.16 13.88 -20.45
N ASP A 7 -13.37 14.26 -21.70
CA ASP A 7 -14.42 13.70 -22.56
C ASP A 7 -14.18 12.22 -22.88
N ARG A 8 -12.94 11.81 -23.17
CA ARG A 8 -12.57 10.39 -23.33
C ARG A 8 -12.84 9.55 -22.08
N LYS A 9 -12.51 10.06 -20.89
CA LYS A 9 -12.77 9.34 -19.63
C LYS A 9 -14.27 9.15 -19.38
N GLN A 10 -15.08 10.16 -19.72
CA GLN A 10 -16.54 10.07 -19.63
C GLN A 10 -17.13 9.12 -20.68
N GLU A 11 -16.59 9.07 -21.90
CA GLU A 11 -17.02 8.14 -22.95
C GLU A 11 -16.73 6.68 -22.63
N ILE A 12 -15.53 6.40 -22.08
CA ILE A 12 -15.15 5.06 -21.63
C ILE A 12 -16.10 4.59 -20.52
N LEU A 13 -16.43 5.44 -19.56
CA LEU A 13 -17.36 5.11 -18.48
C LEU A 13 -18.79 4.90 -19.01
N LYS A 14 -19.27 5.75 -19.94
CA LYS A 14 -20.57 5.59 -20.60
C LYS A 14 -20.65 4.27 -21.39
N SER A 15 -19.56 3.82 -22.03
CA SER A 15 -19.52 2.54 -22.72
C SER A 15 -19.54 1.33 -21.78
N LEU A 16 -18.94 1.45 -20.59
CA LEU A 16 -18.98 0.44 -19.53
C LEU A 16 -20.35 0.37 -18.84
N ILE A 17 -21.03 1.52 -18.70
CA ILE A 17 -22.41 1.61 -18.18
C ILE A 17 -23.41 1.05 -19.21
N LYS A 18 -23.27 1.37 -20.50
CA LYS A 18 -24.14 0.84 -21.58
C LYS A 18 -24.02 -0.67 -21.78
N LYS A 19 -22.86 -1.27 -21.53
CA LYS A 19 -22.69 -2.75 -21.62
C LYS A 19 -23.42 -3.52 -20.51
N ASN A 20 -23.89 -2.83 -19.48
CA ASN A 20 -24.47 -3.41 -18.28
C ASN A 20 -25.89 -2.85 -18.06
N GLU A 21 -26.82 -3.20 -18.94
CA GLU A 21 -28.21 -2.67 -19.02
C GLU A 21 -29.11 -2.96 -17.80
N HIS A 22 -28.57 -3.49 -16.70
CA HIS A 22 -29.31 -3.78 -15.46
C HIS A 22 -28.79 -3.03 -14.22
N PHE A 23 -27.93 -2.01 -14.38
CA PHE A 23 -27.38 -1.26 -13.24
C PHE A 23 -28.01 0.12 -13.06
N HIS A 24 -28.69 0.31 -11.92
CA HIS A 24 -28.90 1.63 -11.34
C HIS A 24 -27.96 1.81 -10.14
N LEU A 25 -26.69 2.12 -10.41
CA LEU A 25 -25.87 2.77 -9.38
C LEU A 25 -26.53 4.11 -9.05
N SER A 26 -26.70 4.41 -7.77
CA SER A 26 -27.21 5.73 -7.39
C SER A 26 -26.22 6.80 -7.86
N GLN A 27 -26.71 7.98 -8.23
CA GLN A 27 -25.85 9.10 -8.66
C GLN A 27 -24.72 9.36 -7.65
N LYS A 28 -25.05 9.30 -6.36
CA LYS A 28 -24.07 9.43 -5.26
C LYS A 28 -22.93 8.40 -5.32
N GLN A 29 -23.20 7.14 -5.68
CA GLN A 29 -22.15 6.11 -5.82
C GLN A 29 -21.27 6.35 -7.04
N ILE A 30 -21.85 6.84 -8.13
CA ILE A 30 -21.09 7.21 -9.33
C ILE A 30 -20.16 8.39 -9.01
N ASP A 31 -20.66 9.39 -8.29
CA ASP A 31 -19.89 10.57 -7.88
C ASP A 31 -18.72 10.19 -6.97
N LEU A 32 -18.94 9.27 -6.02
CA LEU A 32 -17.87 8.74 -5.15
C LEU A 32 -16.70 8.14 -5.95
N ILE A 33 -16.99 7.41 -7.04
CA ILE A 33 -15.97 6.75 -7.86
C ILE A 33 -15.27 7.76 -8.79
N ASN A 34 -16.02 8.72 -9.33
CA ASN A 34 -15.50 9.68 -10.31
C ASN A 34 -14.37 10.54 -9.75
N ASN A 35 -14.42 10.84 -8.45
CA ASN A 35 -13.45 11.70 -7.77
C ASN A 35 -12.19 10.95 -7.29
N LEU A 36 -12.12 9.62 -7.44
CA LEU A 36 -10.96 8.83 -7.00
C LEU A 36 -9.75 9.01 -7.92
N SER A 37 -8.56 8.89 -7.35
CA SER A 37 -7.30 8.97 -8.08
C SER A 37 -7.01 7.67 -8.86
N GLU A 38 -6.43 7.81 -10.04
CA GLU A 38 -5.91 6.70 -10.87
C GLU A 38 -4.49 6.30 -10.46
N GLU A 39 -4.19 6.39 -9.16
CA GLU A 39 -2.87 6.19 -8.59
C GLU A 39 -2.85 5.00 -7.64
N ALA A 40 -1.64 4.58 -7.27
CA ALA A 40 -1.43 3.52 -6.30
C ALA A 40 -1.60 4.05 -4.87
N GLY A 41 -2.14 3.22 -3.98
CA GLY A 41 -2.35 3.61 -2.59
C GLY A 41 -3.27 2.67 -1.82
N ILE A 42 -3.62 3.11 -0.61
CA ILE A 42 -4.57 2.45 0.29
C ILE A 42 -5.87 3.25 0.25
N PHE A 43 -7.01 2.56 0.28
CA PHE A 43 -8.32 3.17 0.26
C PHE A 43 -9.18 2.62 1.39
N TYR A 44 -10.02 3.50 1.95
CA TYR A 44 -10.84 3.25 3.12
C TYR A 44 -12.29 3.60 2.80
N LEU A 45 -13.19 2.64 2.97
CA LEU A 45 -14.62 2.81 2.75
C LEU A 45 -15.27 2.95 4.12
N TYR A 46 -15.99 4.06 4.28
CA TYR A 46 -16.71 4.39 5.50
C TYR A 46 -18.21 4.29 5.25
N GLY A 47 -18.94 3.76 6.23
CA GLY A 47 -20.40 3.68 6.22
C GLY A 47 -21.04 4.84 6.97
N LYS A 48 -22.06 4.54 7.78
CA LYS A 48 -22.71 5.56 8.63
C LYS A 48 -21.86 5.81 9.87
N GLU A 49 -21.95 7.02 10.43
CA GLU A 49 -21.23 7.38 11.68
C GLU A 49 -19.72 7.15 11.56
N ASP A 50 -19.15 7.40 10.38
CA ASP A 50 -17.72 7.25 10.09
C ASP A 50 -17.12 5.89 10.45
N ASN A 51 -17.93 4.83 10.38
CA ASN A 51 -17.47 3.48 10.64
C ASN A 51 -16.66 2.92 9.45
N LEU A 52 -15.42 2.50 9.68
CA LEU A 52 -14.61 1.83 8.65
C LEU A 52 -15.21 0.46 8.36
N ILE A 53 -15.78 0.28 7.16
CA ILE A 53 -16.44 -0.98 6.76
C ILE A 53 -15.57 -1.83 5.83
N TYR A 54 -14.59 -1.23 5.16
CA TYR A 54 -13.66 -1.93 4.30
C TYR A 54 -12.39 -1.13 4.06
N THR A 55 -11.26 -1.81 3.97
CA THR A 55 -9.99 -1.25 3.51
C THR A 55 -9.35 -2.17 2.48
N GLY A 56 -8.59 -1.59 1.56
CA GLY A 56 -7.82 -2.32 0.57
C GLY A 56 -6.69 -1.47 0.03
N GLN A 57 -5.75 -2.11 -0.68
CA GLN A 57 -4.70 -1.43 -1.41
C GLN A 57 -4.74 -1.77 -2.90
N SER A 58 -4.22 -0.88 -3.74
CA SER A 58 -4.21 -1.06 -5.19
C SER A 58 -3.04 -0.32 -5.85
N LYS A 59 -2.66 -0.77 -7.05
CA LYS A 59 -1.80 0.01 -7.97
C LYS A 59 -2.59 1.09 -8.73
N ASN A 60 -3.92 0.99 -8.74
CA ASN A 60 -4.84 1.98 -9.28
C ASN A 60 -6.15 1.95 -8.47
N ILE A 61 -6.35 2.91 -7.57
CA ILE A 61 -7.48 2.93 -6.63
C ILE A 61 -8.80 3.01 -7.39
N LYS A 62 -8.93 3.99 -8.30
CA LYS A 62 -10.14 4.20 -9.09
C LYS A 62 -10.59 2.96 -9.85
N THR A 63 -9.67 2.29 -10.55
CA THR A 63 -9.99 1.09 -11.35
C THR A 63 -10.47 -0.06 -10.46
N THR A 64 -9.80 -0.29 -9.33
CA THR A 64 -10.16 -1.36 -8.39
C THR A 64 -11.54 -1.12 -7.78
N LEU A 65 -11.80 0.10 -7.31
CA LEU A 65 -13.11 0.45 -6.74
C LEU A 65 -14.21 0.50 -7.79
N SER A 66 -13.94 0.97 -9.01
CA SER A 66 -14.92 0.92 -10.11
C SER A 66 -15.37 -0.51 -10.39
N LYS A 67 -14.43 -1.46 -10.49
CA LYS A 67 -14.75 -2.88 -10.68
C LYS A 67 -15.56 -3.43 -9.51
N LYS A 68 -15.18 -3.07 -8.28
CA LYS A 68 -15.87 -3.54 -7.08
C LYS A 68 -17.29 -2.99 -6.96
N PHE A 69 -17.50 -1.73 -7.35
CA PHE A 69 -18.82 -1.10 -7.35
C PHE A 69 -19.69 -1.52 -8.54
N ALA A 70 -19.09 -2.03 -9.62
CA ALA A 70 -19.81 -2.68 -10.72
C ALA A 70 -20.05 -4.18 -10.50
N SER A 71 -19.54 -4.78 -9.42
CA SER A 71 -19.67 -6.22 -9.15
C SER A 71 -21.06 -6.59 -8.61
N GLN A 72 -21.59 -7.74 -9.05
CA GLN A 72 -22.87 -8.30 -8.58
C GLN A 72 -22.71 -9.29 -7.43
N SER A 73 -21.48 -9.50 -6.92
CA SER A 73 -21.28 -10.43 -5.82
C SER A 73 -22.06 -9.96 -4.58
N LYS A 74 -22.67 -10.88 -3.83
CA LYS A 74 -23.45 -10.54 -2.62
C LYS A 74 -22.63 -9.68 -1.64
N LYS A 75 -21.32 -9.93 -1.54
CA LYS A 75 -20.39 -9.16 -0.70
C LYS A 75 -20.21 -7.73 -1.21
N ASP A 76 -19.96 -7.57 -2.51
CA ASP A 76 -19.72 -6.25 -3.10
C ASP A 76 -20.99 -5.39 -3.13
N VAL A 77 -22.15 -5.99 -3.44
CA VAL A 77 -23.45 -5.29 -3.38
C VAL A 77 -23.75 -4.80 -1.97
N SER A 78 -23.47 -5.61 -0.95
CA SER A 78 -23.61 -5.20 0.46
C SER A 78 -22.69 -4.03 0.81
N LEU A 79 -21.43 -4.09 0.36
CA LEU A 79 -20.44 -3.04 0.57
C LEU A 79 -20.84 -1.73 -0.12
N GLN A 80 -21.27 -1.79 -1.38
CA GLN A 80 -21.75 -0.65 -2.16
C GLN A 80 -22.91 0.08 -1.46
N LYS A 81 -23.88 -0.66 -0.91
CA LYS A 81 -25.04 -0.09 -0.20
C LYS A 81 -24.65 0.57 1.12
N LYS A 82 -23.67 0.00 1.82
CA LYS A 82 -23.20 0.49 3.12
C LYS A 82 -22.28 1.70 2.99
N THR A 83 -21.50 1.79 1.91
CA THR A 83 -20.52 2.87 1.72
C THR A 83 -21.21 4.23 1.60
N LYS A 84 -20.73 5.20 2.38
CA LYS A 84 -21.13 6.61 2.35
C LYS A 84 -19.99 7.53 1.94
N ASN A 85 -18.76 7.19 2.31
CA ASN A 85 -17.57 7.97 2.00
C ASN A 85 -16.39 7.06 1.64
N ILE A 86 -15.46 7.58 0.83
CA ILE A 86 -14.23 6.92 0.45
C ILE A 86 -13.06 7.89 0.70
N ILE A 87 -12.07 7.44 1.44
CA ILE A 87 -10.82 8.18 1.67
C ILE A 87 -9.69 7.41 1.00
N GLU A 88 -8.78 8.13 0.33
CA GLU A 88 -7.59 7.56 -0.30
C GLU A 88 -6.31 8.10 0.33
N GLN A 89 -5.33 7.21 0.47
CA GLN A 89 -3.97 7.55 0.83
C GLN A 89 -3.05 7.10 -0.32
N LEU A 90 -2.56 8.08 -1.08
CA LEU A 90 -1.72 7.83 -2.25
C LEU A 90 -0.32 7.38 -1.80
N ILE A 91 0.07 6.18 -2.24
CA ILE A 91 1.34 5.55 -1.92
C ILE A 91 1.80 4.78 -3.16
N SER A 92 2.71 5.39 -3.92
CA SER A 92 3.31 4.79 -5.11
C SER A 92 4.22 3.61 -4.76
N ASN A 93 5.01 3.76 -3.70
CA ASN A 93 5.97 2.75 -3.23
C ASN A 93 5.29 1.45 -2.83
N GLU A 94 5.63 0.36 -3.51
CA GLU A 94 4.96 -0.93 -3.32
C GLU A 94 5.28 -1.60 -1.99
N LEU A 95 6.55 -1.62 -1.58
CA LEU A 95 6.96 -2.26 -0.32
C LEU A 95 6.32 -1.53 0.88
N TYR A 96 6.41 -0.21 0.91
CA TYR A 96 5.82 0.62 1.96
C TYR A 96 4.30 0.48 2.00
N ARG A 97 3.62 0.53 0.84
CA ARG A 97 2.16 0.34 0.76
C ARG A 97 1.73 -1.03 1.30
N ASN A 98 2.45 -2.10 0.95
CA ASN A 98 2.16 -3.44 1.44
C ASN A 98 2.35 -3.54 2.96
N ILE A 99 3.46 -3.03 3.49
CA ILE A 99 3.74 -3.03 4.94
C ILE A 99 2.71 -2.18 5.69
N LYS A 100 2.43 -0.96 5.22
CA LYS A 100 1.44 -0.06 5.84
C LYS A 100 0.05 -0.68 5.87
N PHE A 101 -0.38 -1.30 4.77
CA PHE A 101 -1.67 -1.99 4.70
C PHE A 101 -1.76 -3.16 5.67
N LEU A 102 -0.71 -3.97 5.78
CA LEU A 102 -0.67 -5.08 6.76
C LEU A 102 -0.66 -4.58 8.20
N TYR A 103 0.05 -3.48 8.47
CA TYR A 103 0.10 -2.84 9.78
C TYR A 103 -1.28 -2.35 10.21
N GLU A 104 -1.99 -1.62 9.34
CA GLU A 104 -3.34 -1.09 9.64
C GLU A 104 -4.40 -2.17 9.78
N THR A 105 -4.17 -3.32 9.17
CA THR A 105 -5.12 -4.43 9.18
C THR A 105 -4.75 -5.53 10.14
N GLU A 106 -3.68 -5.36 10.93
CA GLU A 106 -3.16 -6.35 11.86
C GLU A 106 -2.92 -7.71 11.18
N GLY A 107 -2.56 -7.72 9.90
CA GLY A 107 -2.35 -8.94 9.11
C GLY A 107 -3.61 -9.75 8.77
N ARG A 108 -4.82 -9.23 9.03
CA ARG A 108 -6.10 -9.92 8.74
C ARG A 108 -6.31 -10.19 7.25
N PHE A 109 -5.68 -9.41 6.38
CA PHE A 109 -5.67 -9.63 4.93
C PHE A 109 -4.31 -10.17 4.51
N LYS A 110 -4.16 -11.50 4.48
CA LYS A 110 -2.98 -12.13 3.86
C LYS A 110 -2.93 -11.73 2.39
N THR A 111 -1.86 -11.06 1.97
CA THR A 111 -1.57 -10.81 0.56
C THR A 111 -1.56 -12.16 -0.16
N LYS A 112 -2.49 -12.35 -1.11
CA LYS A 112 -2.51 -13.57 -1.93
C LYS A 112 -1.17 -13.64 -2.67
N GLU A 113 -0.50 -14.78 -2.51
CA GLU A 113 0.76 -15.16 -3.15
C GLU A 113 2.05 -14.58 -2.55
N LEU A 114 2.46 -15.12 -1.39
CA LEU A 114 3.87 -15.43 -1.15
C LEU A 114 4.03 -16.92 -1.45
N LYS A 115 4.31 -17.28 -2.70
CA LYS A 115 4.66 -18.66 -3.06
C LYS A 115 6.00 -18.97 -2.38
N LYS A 116 6.04 -19.99 -1.52
CA LYS A 116 7.29 -20.62 -1.07
C LYS A 116 7.93 -21.27 -2.30
N ASN A 117 8.66 -20.50 -3.08
CA ASN A 117 9.60 -21.07 -4.01
C ASN A 117 10.98 -21.04 -3.36
N THR A 118 11.57 -22.23 -3.33
CA THR A 118 13.01 -22.53 -3.31
C THR A 118 13.69 -22.76 -1.97
N SER A 119 14.34 -23.92 -1.94
CA SER A 119 15.30 -24.47 -1.01
C SER A 119 16.57 -23.61 -0.97
N GLU A 120 16.51 -22.46 -0.33
CA GLU A 120 17.69 -21.62 -0.10
C GLU A 120 18.35 -21.95 1.23
N LYS A 121 19.68 -21.86 1.29
CA LYS A 121 20.42 -21.89 2.56
C LYS A 121 20.07 -20.62 3.32
N GLN A 122 19.73 -20.74 4.60
CA GLN A 122 19.34 -19.60 5.44
C GLN A 122 20.36 -18.45 5.43
N GLU A 123 21.64 -18.75 5.19
CA GLU A 123 22.76 -17.80 5.26
C GLU A 123 22.76 -16.69 4.19
N ASP A 124 22.02 -16.84 3.09
CA ASP A 124 22.02 -15.85 1.99
C ASP A 124 21.00 -14.71 2.17
N LEU A 125 20.07 -14.85 3.12
CA LEU A 125 18.97 -13.91 3.37
C LEU A 125 19.49 -12.58 3.93
N LEU A 126 18.96 -11.45 3.43
CA LEU A 126 19.34 -10.11 3.88
C LEU A 126 19.20 -9.96 5.41
N LEU A 127 18.09 -10.45 5.95
CA LEU A 127 17.75 -10.35 7.36
C LEU A 127 18.72 -11.13 8.25
N GLU A 128 19.42 -12.13 7.70
CA GLU A 128 20.37 -12.98 8.41
C GLU A 128 21.78 -12.38 8.47
N LYS A 129 22.09 -11.40 7.60
CA LYS A 129 23.44 -10.83 7.45
C LYS A 129 23.84 -9.87 8.57
N HIS A 130 22.88 -9.18 9.17
CA HIS A 130 23.16 -8.11 10.13
C HIS A 130 22.15 -8.12 11.29
N LYS A 131 22.65 -7.88 12.51
CA LYS A 131 21.83 -7.82 13.73
C LYS A 131 20.89 -6.60 13.72
N ALA A 132 21.36 -5.43 13.30
CA ALA A 132 20.57 -4.20 13.24
C ALA A 132 21.00 -3.34 12.06
N PHE A 133 20.03 -2.91 11.24
CA PHE A 133 20.31 -2.06 10.07
C PHE A 133 19.06 -1.32 9.59
N LEU A 134 19.29 -0.22 8.89
CA LEU A 134 18.27 0.47 8.11
C LEU A 134 18.35 0.01 6.66
N LEU A 135 17.22 -0.41 6.11
CA LEU A 135 17.02 -0.55 4.69
C LEU A 135 16.34 0.72 4.18
N ILE A 136 16.99 1.40 3.25
CA ILE A 136 16.55 2.70 2.72
C ILE A 136 16.33 2.54 1.22
N GLU A 137 15.13 2.83 0.74
CA GLU A 137 14.87 2.80 -0.69
C GLU A 137 15.33 4.11 -1.35
N LYS A 138 16.20 4.00 -2.34
CA LYS A 138 16.72 5.12 -3.13
C LYS A 138 15.62 5.62 -4.04
N ASP A 139 15.01 6.74 -3.69
CA ASP A 139 14.13 7.50 -4.58
C ASP A 139 14.83 8.79 -4.99
N ASN A 140 15.15 8.91 -6.28
CA ASN A 140 15.86 10.06 -6.85
C ASN A 140 14.96 11.31 -6.97
N SER A 141 13.66 11.18 -6.72
CA SER A 141 12.68 12.21 -7.07
C SER A 141 12.13 13.01 -5.89
N SER A 142 12.34 12.58 -4.64
CA SER A 142 11.75 13.25 -3.48
C SER A 142 12.74 13.47 -2.34
N SER A 143 12.51 14.55 -1.58
CA SER A 143 13.27 14.86 -0.35
C SER A 143 13.02 13.87 0.79
N GLN A 144 12.15 12.88 0.59
CA GLN A 144 11.76 11.87 1.57
C GLN A 144 12.21 10.49 1.08
N LYS A 145 12.85 9.71 1.94
CA LYS A 145 13.17 8.31 1.65
C LYS A 145 12.28 7.38 2.47
N TYR A 146 11.94 6.24 1.88
CA TYR A 146 11.30 5.14 2.59
C TYR A 146 12.36 4.39 3.39
N VAL A 147 12.12 4.26 4.69
CA VAL A 147 13.06 3.66 5.64
C VAL A 147 12.38 2.50 6.35
N TYR A 148 13.09 1.39 6.46
CA TYR A 148 12.69 0.20 7.22
C TYR A 148 13.82 -0.11 8.19
N PHE A 149 13.53 -0.11 9.49
CA PHE A 149 14.49 -0.48 10.53
C PHE A 149 14.28 -1.93 10.93
N ILE A 150 15.30 -2.75 10.66
CA ILE A 150 15.34 -4.17 10.97
C ILE A 150 16.28 -4.37 12.15
N GLU A 151 15.83 -5.16 13.13
CA GLU A 151 16.64 -5.60 14.27
C GLU A 151 16.28 -7.03 14.63
N ASN A 152 17.30 -7.88 14.82
CA ASN A 152 17.15 -9.30 15.13
C ASN A 152 16.20 -10.01 14.14
N LYS A 153 16.39 -9.76 12.84
CA LYS A 153 15.60 -10.33 11.71
C LYS A 153 14.14 -9.86 11.64
N GLU A 154 13.73 -8.93 12.49
CA GLU A 154 12.37 -8.42 12.55
C GLU A 154 12.31 -6.96 12.13
N LEU A 155 11.27 -6.62 11.36
CA LEU A 155 10.93 -5.23 11.09
C LEU A 155 10.40 -4.59 12.37
N LYS A 156 11.15 -3.63 12.93
CA LYS A 156 10.77 -2.92 14.16
C LYS A 156 10.08 -1.59 13.87
N TYR A 157 10.54 -0.86 12.86
CA TYR A 157 9.97 0.44 12.48
C TYR A 157 9.98 0.62 10.96
N PHE A 158 9.03 1.40 10.44
CA PHE A 158 9.01 1.76 9.03
C PHE A 158 8.39 3.16 8.83
N GLY A 159 8.70 3.85 7.74
CA GLY A 159 8.23 5.22 7.56
C GLY A 159 8.91 5.98 6.44
N LEU A 160 8.56 7.27 6.37
CA LEU A 160 9.13 8.25 5.46
C LEU A 160 10.01 9.23 6.26
N CYS A 161 11.25 9.43 5.84
CA CYS A 161 12.18 10.34 6.50
C CYS A 161 12.79 11.33 5.51
N LYS A 162 12.83 12.62 5.88
CA LYS A 162 13.65 13.62 5.17
C LYS A 162 15.10 13.48 5.63
N LEU A 163 15.93 12.86 4.80
CA LEU A 163 17.33 12.59 5.15
C LEU A 163 18.20 13.79 4.78
N ASN A 164 18.26 14.79 5.67
CA ASN A 164 19.39 15.69 5.74
C ASN A 164 20.49 14.96 6.53
N TYR A 165 21.55 14.52 5.86
CA TYR A 165 22.61 13.66 6.41
C TYR A 165 23.32 14.30 7.61
N GLN A 166 22.85 14.00 8.82
CA GLN A 166 23.63 13.78 10.05
C GLN A 166 22.83 12.80 10.94
N ILE A 167 22.84 11.52 10.56
CA ILE A 167 22.16 10.43 11.27
C ILE A 167 23.03 10.04 12.47
N SER A 168 22.96 10.81 13.54
CA SER A 168 23.66 10.50 14.80
C SER A 168 22.73 10.03 15.92
N LYS A 169 21.42 9.85 15.70
CA LYS A 169 20.53 9.24 16.71
C LYS A 169 19.39 8.43 16.09
N ILE A 170 19.52 7.10 16.11
CA ILE A 170 18.41 6.16 15.89
C ILE A 170 17.14 6.53 16.68
N GLU A 171 17.31 7.16 17.84
CA GLU A 171 16.20 7.67 18.67
C GLU A 171 15.32 8.71 17.96
N ILE A 172 15.92 9.59 17.15
CA ILE A 172 15.18 10.61 16.40
C ILE A 172 14.41 9.93 15.26
N LEU A 173 15.00 8.93 14.60
CA LEU A 173 14.31 8.13 13.59
C LEU A 173 13.12 7.39 14.22
N LYS A 174 13.32 6.72 15.36
CA LYS A 174 12.27 6.01 16.10
C LYS A 174 11.07 6.91 16.45
N LYS A 175 11.28 8.21 16.69
CA LYS A 175 10.19 9.19 16.94
C LYS A 175 9.35 9.52 15.71
N ASN A 176 9.93 9.44 14.51
CA ASN A 176 9.27 9.82 13.26
C ASN A 176 8.79 8.61 12.44
N LEU A 177 9.24 7.41 12.78
CA LEU A 177 8.84 6.17 12.15
C LEU A 177 7.66 5.53 12.88
N ILE A 178 6.88 4.74 12.15
CA ILE A 178 5.81 3.92 12.71
C ILE A 178 6.45 2.70 13.35
N LYS A 179 6.20 2.51 14.64
CA LYS A 179 6.61 1.32 15.38
C LYS A 179 5.70 0.13 15.07
N ILE A 180 6.30 -1.02 14.79
CA ILE A 180 5.60 -2.29 14.68
C ILE A 180 5.41 -2.83 16.10
N GLU A 181 4.17 -2.76 16.61
CA GLU A 181 3.83 -3.29 17.94
C GLU A 181 3.73 -4.81 17.95
N GLN A 182 3.18 -5.40 16.88
CA GLN A 182 3.10 -6.84 16.69
C GLN A 182 3.82 -7.24 15.42
N TYR A 183 4.91 -8.00 15.57
CA TYR A 183 5.62 -8.54 14.43
C TYR A 183 4.80 -9.60 13.70
N LEU A 184 4.78 -9.50 12.38
CA LEU A 184 4.25 -10.50 11.47
C LEU A 184 5.37 -10.97 10.56
N ALA A 185 5.58 -12.28 10.46
CA ALA A 185 6.63 -12.87 9.60
C ALA A 185 6.53 -12.42 8.12
N VAL A 186 5.33 -12.05 7.68
CA VAL A 186 5.08 -11.52 6.32
C VAL A 186 5.86 -10.23 6.06
N TYR A 187 6.14 -9.39 7.07
CA TYR A 187 6.93 -8.19 6.87
C TYR A 187 8.35 -8.51 6.38
N GLY A 188 9.03 -9.42 7.07
CA GLY A 188 10.36 -9.87 6.65
C GLY A 188 10.34 -10.52 5.27
N GLN A 189 9.33 -11.35 4.98
CA GLN A 189 9.16 -11.99 3.67
C GLN A 189 9.00 -10.97 2.53
N LEU A 190 8.22 -9.91 2.75
CA LEU A 190 8.04 -8.84 1.76
C LEU A 190 9.34 -8.06 1.53
N ILE A 191 10.09 -7.77 2.59
CA ILE A 191 11.38 -7.08 2.50
C ILE A 191 12.37 -7.93 1.70
N GLU A 192 12.52 -9.21 2.05
CA GLU A 192 13.41 -10.15 1.35
C GLU A 192 13.03 -10.29 -0.12
N GLN A 193 11.75 -10.50 -0.42
CA GLN A 193 11.27 -10.60 -1.79
C GLN A 193 11.61 -9.33 -2.58
N LYS A 194 11.30 -8.15 -2.03
CA LYS A 194 11.49 -6.89 -2.73
C LYS A 194 12.97 -6.52 -2.88
N PHE A 195 13.79 -6.86 -1.90
CA PHE A 195 15.23 -6.68 -2.00
C PHE A 195 15.82 -7.61 -3.06
N LYS A 196 15.44 -8.88 -3.12
CA LYS A 196 15.90 -9.82 -4.14
C LYS A 196 15.47 -9.43 -5.56
N GLU A 197 14.25 -8.91 -5.72
CA GLU A 197 13.74 -8.43 -7.01
C GLU A 197 14.59 -7.27 -7.59
N ASN A 198 15.10 -6.39 -6.72
CA ASN A 198 15.92 -5.25 -7.13
C ASN A 198 16.82 -4.75 -5.98
N PRO A 199 18.00 -5.36 -5.77
CA PRO A 199 18.88 -4.99 -4.66
C PRO A 199 19.43 -3.56 -4.79
N GLU A 200 19.71 -3.11 -6.02
CA GLU A 200 20.36 -1.83 -6.30
C GLU A 200 19.51 -0.62 -5.90
N LYS A 201 18.19 -0.78 -5.88
CA LYS A 201 17.22 0.23 -5.39
C LYS A 201 17.36 0.52 -3.91
N TYR A 202 18.00 -0.35 -3.14
CA TYR A 202 18.14 -0.16 -1.70
C TYR A 202 19.57 0.23 -1.31
N GLU A 203 19.65 1.03 -0.25
CA GLU A 203 20.85 1.37 0.50
C GLU A 203 20.71 0.71 1.88
N ILE A 204 21.74 -0.03 2.30
CA ILE A 204 21.79 -0.63 3.63
C ILE A 204 22.73 0.23 4.47
N GLN A 205 22.21 0.77 5.56
CA GLN A 205 22.99 1.47 6.55
C GLN A 205 23.04 0.64 7.82
N LEU A 206 24.23 0.15 8.16
CA LEU A 206 24.47 -0.56 9.41
C LEU A 206 24.37 0.42 10.57
N LEU A 207 23.77 -0.04 11.66
CA LEU A 207 23.76 0.68 12.92
C LEU A 207 24.84 0.02 13.77
N GLU A 208 25.91 0.75 14.07
CA GLU A 208 26.90 0.31 15.05
C GLU A 208 26.23 0.25 16.43
N ASP A 209 26.56 -0.79 17.21
CA ASP A 209 26.10 -0.96 18.60
C ASP A 209 26.66 0.16 19.50
#